data_AF-A0A6A2ZYM1-F1
#
_entry.id   AF-A0A6A2ZYM1-F1
#
_cell.length_a   1.000
_cell.length_b   1.000
_cell.length_c   1.000
_cell.angle_alpha   90.00
_cell.angle_beta   90.00
_cell.angle_gamma   90.00
#
_symmetry.space_group_name_H-M   'P 1'
#
loop_
_entity.id
_entity.type
_entity.pdbx_description
1 polymer ?
#
loop_
_entity_poly.entity_id
_entity_poly.type
_entity_poly.pdbx_seq_one_letter_code
_entity_poly.pdbx_strand_id
1 'polypeptide(L)'
;MREAAKVSKYGSVMQISGSDFVREVSQAPQDVWVVVHLYKEGLPECGLLLRCLEELAVKYPATKFVEIISADCIPNYPDRNLPTLLVYNSGAVKANYVGLHSFGRRCTPEGVALVLCQSDPVLNDGQSGSDQSQKAVLEGVRWRFIEKVVTEHEDRDDGGSPSD
;
A
#
# COMPACT_ATOMS: atom_id res chain seq x y z
N MET A 1 -17.78 -1.92 -28.91
CA MET A 1 -16.65 -1.00 -28.65
C MET A 1 -15.48 -1.85 -28.17
N ARG A 2 -14.26 -1.64 -28.69
CA ARG A 2 -13.06 -2.33 -28.19
C ARG A 2 -12.72 -1.75 -26.82
N GLU A 3 -13.02 -2.48 -25.75
CA GLU A 3 -12.39 -2.21 -24.46
C GLU A 3 -10.92 -2.54 -24.61
N ALA A 4 -10.09 -1.50 -24.62
CA ALA A 4 -8.65 -1.69 -24.52
C ALA A 4 -8.38 -2.32 -23.16
N ALA A 5 -7.80 -3.53 -23.16
CA ALA A 5 -7.19 -4.10 -21.97
C ALA A 5 -6.35 -3.00 -21.29
N LYS A 6 -6.71 -2.62 -20.05
CA LYS A 6 -5.96 -1.64 -19.28
C LYS A 6 -4.54 -2.17 -19.17
N VAL A 7 -3.62 -1.59 -19.94
CA VAL A 7 -2.20 -1.88 -19.86
C VAL A 7 -1.78 -1.61 -18.43
N SER A 8 -1.23 -2.63 -17.76
CA SER A 8 -0.56 -2.53 -16.46
C SER A 8 0.46 -1.38 -16.52
N LYS A 9 0.10 -0.22 -15.95
CA LYS A 9 0.91 1.01 -16.05
C LYS A 9 2.04 1.05 -15.03
N TYR A 10 1.86 0.36 -13.91
CA TYR A 10 2.81 0.26 -12.80
C TYR A 10 3.13 -1.22 -12.53
N GLY A 11 3.84 -1.52 -11.44
CA GLY A 11 4.30 -2.88 -11.15
C GLY A 11 5.52 -2.96 -10.24
N SER A 12 6.11 -1.82 -9.86
CA SER A 12 7.24 -1.72 -8.94
C SER A 12 7.13 -0.44 -8.12
N VAL A 13 7.92 -0.35 -7.05
CA VAL A 13 8.12 0.91 -6.33
C VAL A 13 9.14 1.75 -7.11
N MET A 14 8.80 3.00 -7.40
CA MET A 14 9.69 3.92 -8.10
C MET A 14 10.27 4.95 -7.13
N GLN A 15 11.59 5.03 -7.05
CA GLN A 15 12.25 6.12 -6.32
C GLN A 15 12.09 7.43 -7.10
N ILE A 16 11.66 8.49 -6.41
CA ILE A 16 11.48 9.83 -6.97
C ILE A 16 12.26 10.87 -6.17
N SER A 17 12.62 11.97 -6.82
CA SER A 17 13.22 13.13 -6.15
C SER A 17 12.14 14.14 -5.70
N GLY A 18 12.53 15.12 -4.88
CA GLY A 18 11.65 16.23 -4.52
C GLY A 18 11.12 17.00 -5.73
N SER A 19 11.92 17.18 -6.79
CA SER A 19 11.46 17.86 -8.01
C SER A 19 10.48 17.02 -8.85
N ASP A 20 10.49 15.70 -8.70
CA ASP A 20 9.54 14.81 -9.37
C ASP A 20 8.18 14.75 -8.65
N PHE A 21 8.14 15.08 -7.35
CA PHE A 21 6.95 14.89 -6.51
C PHE A 21 5.67 15.47 -7.11
N VAL A 22 5.74 16.69 -7.64
CA VAL A 22 4.56 17.34 -8.22
C VAL A 22 4.02 16.55 -9.41
N ARG A 23 4.89 16.14 -10.34
CA ARG A 23 4.50 15.39 -11.54
C ARG A 23 4.02 13.98 -11.18
N GLU A 24 4.76 13.31 -10.30
CA GLU A 24 4.55 11.88 -10.02
C GLU A 24 3.41 11.62 -9.03
N VAL A 25 3.14 12.56 -8.13
CA VAL A 25 2.15 12.40 -7.04
C VAL A 25 1.00 13.41 -7.19
N SER A 26 1.31 14.70 -7.19
CA SER A 26 0.27 15.75 -7.12
C SER A 26 -0.53 15.89 -8.41
N GLN A 27 0.10 15.61 -9.56
CA GLN A 27 -0.50 15.69 -10.90
C GLN A 27 -0.76 14.30 -11.51
N ALA A 28 -0.76 13.25 -10.69
CA ALA A 28 -1.16 11.92 -11.15
C ALA A 28 -2.59 11.97 -11.73
N PRO A 29 -2.90 11.17 -12.77
CA PRO A 29 -4.25 11.09 -13.33
C PRO A 29 -5.30 10.78 -12.25
N GLN A 30 -6.51 11.29 -12.41
CA GLN A 30 -7.58 11.14 -11.40
C GLN A 30 -7.97 9.68 -11.13
N ASP A 31 -7.80 8.81 -12.12
CA ASP A 31 -8.05 7.37 -12.03
C ASP A 31 -6.87 6.57 -11.42
N VAL A 32 -5.79 7.24 -11.02
CA VAL A 32 -4.60 6.62 -10.43
C VAL A 32 -4.52 6.97 -8.94
N TRP A 33 -4.35 5.92 -8.14
CA TRP A 33 -3.96 6.03 -6.73
C TRP A 33 -2.44 6.03 -6.62
N VAL A 34 -1.91 6.92 -5.79
CA VAL A 34 -0.46 7.02 -5.53
C VAL A 34 -0.18 6.77 -4.06
N VAL A 35 0.63 5.75 -3.78
CA VAL A 35 1.14 5.42 -2.45
C VAL A 35 2.58 5.90 -2.37
N VAL A 36 2.85 6.84 -1.46
CA VAL A 36 4.16 7.49 -1.29
C VAL A 36 4.78 7.02 0.02
N HIS A 37 5.94 6.36 -0.08
CA HIS A 37 6.77 5.97 1.05
C HIS A 37 7.84 7.05 1.32
N LEU A 38 7.64 7.84 2.37
CA LEU A 38 8.67 8.73 2.90
C LEU A 38 9.59 7.92 3.80
N TYR A 39 10.88 7.90 3.47
CA TYR A 39 11.85 7.07 4.16
C TYR A 39 13.15 7.80 4.49
N LYS A 40 14.00 7.13 5.26
CA LYS A 40 15.39 7.52 5.47
C LYS A 40 16.24 6.26 5.51
N GLU A 41 17.37 6.31 4.83
CA GLU A 41 18.33 5.21 4.81
C GLU A 41 18.87 4.90 6.22
N GLY A 42 19.19 3.63 6.47
CA GLY A 42 19.70 3.17 7.76
C GLY A 42 18.65 2.94 8.84
N LEU A 43 17.38 3.30 8.62
CA LEU A 43 16.28 2.96 9.53
C LEU A 43 15.67 1.59 9.15
N PRO A 44 15.73 0.57 10.04
CA PRO A 44 15.21 -0.77 9.73
C PRO A 44 13.72 -0.79 9.38
N GLU A 45 12.93 0.05 10.03
CA GLU A 45 11.49 0.14 9.82
C GLU A 45 11.12 0.60 8.39
N CYS A 46 11.92 1.52 7.82
CA CYS A 46 11.77 1.93 6.42
C CYS A 46 12.01 0.77 5.45
N GLY A 47 13.05 -0.03 5.70
CA GLY A 47 13.35 -1.19 4.86
C GLY A 47 12.29 -2.29 4.97
N LEU A 48 11.69 -2.46 6.14
CA LEU A 48 10.59 -3.41 6.35
C LEU A 48 9.34 -3.01 5.56
N LEU A 49 8.94 -1.73 5.63
CA LEU A 49 7.79 -1.24 4.88
C LEU A 49 8.04 -1.28 3.37
N LEU A 50 9.24 -0.92 2.91
CA LEU A 50 9.61 -0.98 1.49
C LEU A 50 9.40 -2.37 0.90
N ARG A 51 9.88 -3.43 1.56
CA ARG A 51 9.67 -4.82 1.10
C ARG A 51 8.20 -5.18 0.92
N CYS A 52 7.36 -4.73 1.86
CA CYS A 52 5.92 -4.94 1.75
C CYS A 52 5.33 -4.22 0.52
N LEU A 53 5.76 -2.98 0.28
CA LEU A 53 5.30 -2.19 -0.86
C LEU A 53 5.80 -2.74 -2.20
N GLU A 54 7.01 -3.28 -2.26
CA GLU A 54 7.54 -3.97 -3.44
C GLU A 54 6.66 -5.17 -3.84
N GLU A 55 6.26 -6.00 -2.87
CA GLU A 55 5.35 -7.11 -3.12
C GLU A 55 3.95 -6.64 -3.57
N LEU A 56 3.44 -5.57 -2.96
CA LEU A 56 2.13 -5.03 -3.31
C LEU A 56 2.14 -4.35 -4.69
N ALA A 57 3.22 -3.68 -5.06
CA ALA A 57 3.36 -3.04 -6.37
C ALA A 57 3.25 -4.05 -7.51
N VAL A 58 3.82 -5.25 -7.34
CA VAL A 58 3.69 -6.36 -8.32
C VAL A 58 2.24 -6.86 -8.39
N LYS A 59 1.56 -6.96 -7.24
CA LYS A 59 0.17 -7.47 -7.15
C LYS A 59 -0.87 -6.47 -7.67
N TYR A 60 -0.61 -5.16 -7.57
CA TYR A 60 -1.56 -4.09 -7.88
C TYR A 60 -1.01 -3.08 -8.90
N PRO A 61 -0.83 -3.48 -10.17
CA PRO A 61 -0.17 -2.66 -11.19
C PRO A 61 -1.00 -1.46 -11.69
N ALA A 62 -2.25 -1.31 -11.26
CA ALA A 62 -3.01 -0.07 -11.51
C ALA A 62 -2.76 1.00 -10.44
N THR A 63 -2.19 0.62 -9.31
CA THR A 63 -1.77 1.52 -8.23
C THR A 63 -0.32 1.91 -8.43
N LYS A 64 -0.03 3.20 -8.28
CA LYS A 64 1.33 3.70 -8.37
C LYS A 64 1.98 3.70 -6.99
N PHE A 65 3.12 3.02 -6.86
CA PHE A 65 3.94 3.06 -5.66
C PHE A 65 5.21 3.86 -5.93
N VAL A 66 5.50 4.80 -5.05
CA VAL A 66 6.73 5.60 -5.11
C VAL A 66 7.38 5.68 -3.74
N GLU A 67 8.68 5.90 -3.72
CA GLU A 67 9.42 6.22 -2.51
C GLU A 67 10.26 7.49 -2.69
N ILE A 68 10.46 8.21 -1.60
CA ILE A 68 11.21 9.46 -1.59
C ILE A 68 11.94 9.62 -0.25
N ILE A 69 13.17 10.13 -0.30
CA ILE A 69 13.90 10.52 0.91
C ILE A 69 13.06 11.60 1.61
N SER A 70 12.72 11.36 2.87
CA SER A 70 11.85 12.21 3.66
C SER A 70 12.26 13.67 3.68
N ALA A 71 13.57 13.95 3.75
CA ALA A 71 14.13 15.30 3.70
C ALA A 71 13.99 15.99 2.32
N ASP A 72 13.94 15.23 1.23
CA ASP A 72 13.72 15.75 -0.13
C ASP A 72 12.24 16.10 -0.36
N CYS A 73 11.33 15.42 0.34
CA CYS A 73 9.90 15.72 0.31
C CYS A 73 9.53 16.85 1.28
N ILE A 74 10.04 16.80 2.51
CA ILE A 74 9.75 17.74 3.59
C ILE A 74 11.05 18.07 4.33
N PRO A 75 11.58 19.31 4.21
CA PRO A 75 12.79 19.69 4.92
C PRO A 75 12.68 19.47 6.43
N ASN A 76 13.70 18.86 7.02
CA ASN A 76 13.77 18.52 8.46
C ASN A 76 12.62 17.63 8.97
N TYR A 77 12.09 16.73 8.12
CA TYR A 77 11.09 15.76 8.57
C TYR A 77 11.64 14.88 9.71
N PRO A 78 10.94 14.76 10.85
CA PRO A 78 11.51 14.07 12.01
C PRO A 78 11.66 12.56 11.80
N ASP A 79 12.85 12.02 12.10
CA ASP A 79 13.12 10.58 12.00
C ASP A 79 12.13 9.71 12.81
N ARG A 80 11.66 10.19 13.96
CA ARG A 80 10.66 9.48 14.80
C ARG A 80 9.31 9.25 14.10
N ASN A 81 9.04 9.99 13.02
CA ASN A 81 7.83 9.85 12.23
C ASN A 81 8.01 8.83 11.09
N LEU A 82 9.23 8.34 10.87
CA LEU A 82 9.54 7.44 9.78
C LEU A 82 9.36 5.96 10.17
N PRO A 83 9.01 5.11 9.20
CA PRO A 83 8.58 5.48 7.83
C PRO A 83 7.21 6.17 7.84
N THR A 84 6.93 7.01 6.85
CA THR A 84 5.58 7.59 6.67
C THR A 84 5.01 7.14 5.34
N LEU A 85 3.76 6.69 5.34
CA LEU A 85 3.03 6.31 4.13
C LEU A 85 1.92 7.33 3.85
N LEU A 86 2.00 8.02 2.72
CA LEU A 86 0.95 8.93 2.25
C LEU A 86 0.17 8.27 1.12
N VAL A 87 -1.15 8.45 1.12
CA VAL A 87 -2.02 8.01 0.03
C VAL A 87 -2.59 9.24 -0.65
N TYR A 88 -2.37 9.35 -1.96
CA TYR A 88 -2.88 10.43 -2.80
C TYR A 88 -3.83 9.90 -3.87
N ASN A 89 -4.85 10.70 -4.16
CA ASN A 89 -5.66 10.57 -5.36
C ASN A 89 -6.25 11.93 -5.75
N SER A 90 -6.36 12.18 -7.05
CA SER A 90 -6.92 13.43 -7.59
C SER A 90 -6.28 14.69 -7.00
N GLY A 91 -4.95 14.66 -6.82
CA GLY A 91 -4.15 15.77 -6.30
C GLY A 91 -4.29 16.06 -4.80
N ALA A 92 -5.04 15.25 -4.05
CA ALA A 92 -5.25 15.44 -2.62
C ALA A 92 -4.73 14.25 -1.80
N VAL A 93 -4.25 14.52 -0.58
CA VAL A 93 -3.95 13.50 0.43
C VAL A 93 -5.27 12.89 0.90
N LYS A 94 -5.33 11.56 0.89
CA LYS A 94 -6.49 10.76 1.32
C LYS A 94 -6.22 10.03 2.64
N ALA A 95 -4.97 9.65 2.88
CA ALA A 95 -4.54 9.07 4.14
C ALA A 95 -3.07 9.38 4.45
N ASN A 96 -2.73 9.36 5.73
CA ASN A 96 -1.38 9.58 6.25
C ASN A 96 -1.15 8.62 7.42
N TYR A 97 -0.17 7.72 7.28
CA TYR A 97 0.22 6.74 8.28
C TYR A 97 1.65 7.00 8.71
N VAL A 98 1.85 7.33 9.98
CA VAL A 98 3.16 7.68 10.55
C VAL A 98 3.71 6.48 11.32
N GLY A 99 4.92 6.02 11.02
CA GLY A 99 5.51 4.80 11.58
C GLY A 99 4.76 3.52 11.18
N LEU A 100 5.13 2.40 11.82
CA LEU A 100 4.60 1.08 11.46
C LEU A 100 3.35 0.64 12.24
N HIS A 101 2.95 1.37 13.27
CA HIS A 101 1.92 0.94 14.22
C HIS A 101 0.55 0.67 13.57
N SER A 102 0.27 1.29 12.41
CA SER A 102 -0.96 1.07 11.64
C SER A 102 -0.98 -0.29 10.92
N PHE A 103 0.18 -0.88 10.61
CA PHE A 103 0.31 -2.07 9.75
C PHE A 103 0.44 -3.40 10.52
N GLY A 104 0.05 -3.39 11.79
CA GLY A 104 0.12 -4.54 12.70
C GLY A 104 1.53 -4.80 13.26
N ARG A 105 1.63 -5.68 14.26
CA ARG A 105 2.87 -5.88 15.04
C ARG A 105 4.09 -6.31 14.22
N ARG A 106 3.87 -7.00 13.10
CA ARG A 106 4.95 -7.52 12.24
C ARG A 106 5.15 -6.75 10.94
N CYS A 107 4.27 -5.78 10.61
CA CYS A 107 4.25 -5.08 9.32
C CYS A 107 4.46 -6.05 8.13
N THR A 108 3.41 -6.80 7.78
CA THR A 108 3.43 -7.75 6.65
C THR A 108 2.76 -7.12 5.42
N PRO A 109 3.02 -7.64 4.20
CA PRO A 109 2.32 -7.18 2.99
C PRO A 109 0.80 -7.22 3.14
N GLU A 110 0.26 -8.24 3.80
CA GLU A 110 -1.17 -8.41 4.09
C GLU A 110 -1.68 -7.33 5.07
N GLY A 111 -0.91 -7.02 6.12
CA GLY A 111 -1.24 -5.97 7.07
C GLY A 111 -1.26 -4.59 6.42
N VAL A 112 -0.27 -4.30 5.57
CA VAL A 112 -0.23 -3.08 4.76
C VAL A 112 -1.40 -3.03 3.78
N ALA A 113 -1.68 -4.14 3.09
CA ALA A 113 -2.80 -4.22 2.16
C ALA A 113 -4.15 -4.00 2.84
N LEU A 114 -4.34 -4.59 4.02
CA LEU A 114 -5.57 -4.44 4.80
C LEU A 114 -5.84 -2.97 5.12
N VAL A 115 -4.80 -2.23 5.56
CA VAL A 115 -4.91 -0.79 5.84
C VAL A 115 -5.21 0.01 4.57
N LEU A 116 -4.52 -0.28 3.46
CA LEU A 116 -4.77 0.41 2.19
C LEU A 116 -6.18 0.11 1.63
N CYS A 117 -6.73 -1.08 1.88
CA CYS A 117 -8.09 -1.48 1.50
C CYS A 117 -9.19 -0.90 2.39
N GLN A 118 -8.88 -0.38 3.58
CA GLN A 118 -9.87 0.33 4.41
C GLN A 118 -10.23 1.70 3.84
N SER A 119 -9.37 2.22 2.95
CA SER A 119 -9.62 3.44 2.19
C SER A 119 -10.41 3.11 0.91
N ASP A 120 -10.67 4.12 0.08
CA ASP A 120 -11.09 4.00 -1.34
C ASP A 120 -10.32 2.89 -2.13
N PRO A 121 -10.60 2.60 -3.43
CA PRO A 121 -9.92 1.52 -4.17
C PRO A 121 -8.42 1.78 -4.46
N VAL A 122 -7.61 1.99 -3.41
CA VAL A 122 -6.19 2.27 -3.42
C VAL A 122 -5.45 1.12 -4.05
N LEU A 123 -5.79 -0.12 -3.70
CA LEU A 123 -5.19 -1.33 -4.27
C LEU A 123 -6.08 -1.85 -5.41
N ASN A 124 -5.62 -1.64 -6.64
CA ASN A 124 -6.36 -2.04 -7.84
C ASN A 124 -5.45 -2.86 -8.78
N ASP A 125 -5.94 -4.01 -9.22
CA ASP A 125 -5.26 -4.93 -10.13
C ASP A 125 -5.55 -4.64 -11.62
N GLY A 126 -6.38 -3.63 -11.90
CA GLY A 126 -6.78 -3.22 -13.24
C GLY A 126 -7.96 -4.00 -13.83
N GLN A 127 -8.52 -4.99 -13.11
CA GLN A 127 -9.57 -5.88 -13.63
C GLN A 127 -11.00 -5.41 -13.34
N SER A 128 -11.18 -4.32 -12.58
CA SER A 128 -12.49 -3.86 -12.12
C SER A 128 -13.22 -2.98 -13.15
N GLY A 129 -14.07 -3.58 -13.99
CA GLY A 129 -15.10 -2.89 -14.76
C GLY A 129 -16.40 -2.72 -13.95
N SER A 130 -17.02 -1.53 -14.03
CA SER A 130 -18.33 -1.11 -13.47
C SER A 130 -18.39 -0.57 -12.02
N ASP A 131 -18.93 0.65 -11.88
CA ASP A 131 -18.96 1.47 -10.66
C ASP A 131 -19.86 0.96 -9.52
N GLN A 132 -20.80 0.05 -9.77
CA GLN A 132 -21.56 -0.63 -8.69
C GLN A 132 -20.83 -1.85 -8.12
N SER A 133 -19.88 -2.39 -8.88
CA SER A 133 -19.15 -3.60 -8.53
C SER A 133 -17.92 -3.32 -7.68
N GLN A 134 -17.42 -2.08 -7.63
CA GLN A 134 -16.19 -1.75 -6.90
C GLN A 134 -16.31 -1.99 -5.39
N LYS A 135 -17.45 -1.64 -4.77
CA LYS A 135 -17.68 -1.88 -3.34
C LYS A 135 -17.79 -3.37 -3.03
N ALA A 136 -18.49 -4.12 -3.88
CA ALA A 136 -18.63 -5.58 -3.75
C ALA A 136 -17.31 -6.32 -4.03
N VAL A 137 -16.50 -5.83 -4.98
CA VAL A 137 -15.15 -6.35 -5.26
C VAL A 137 -14.20 -6.01 -4.11
N LEU A 138 -14.21 -4.79 -3.57
CA LEU A 138 -13.43 -4.42 -2.38
C LEU A 138 -13.85 -5.27 -1.17
N GLU A 139 -15.15 -5.46 -0.95
CA GLU A 139 -15.64 -6.34 0.09
C GLU A 139 -15.23 -7.80 -0.15
N GLY A 140 -15.24 -8.27 -1.40
CA GLY A 140 -14.79 -9.62 -1.77
C GLY A 140 -13.27 -9.80 -1.67
N VAL A 141 -12.49 -8.76 -1.95
CA VAL A 141 -11.03 -8.75 -1.73
C VAL A 141 -10.75 -8.71 -0.22
N ARG A 142 -11.40 -7.82 0.53
CA ARG A 142 -11.35 -7.76 1.99
C ARG A 142 -11.73 -9.09 2.62
N TRP A 143 -12.80 -9.74 2.14
CA TRP A 143 -13.23 -11.05 2.62
C TRP A 143 -12.18 -12.12 2.33
N ARG A 144 -11.68 -12.20 1.09
CA ARG A 144 -10.59 -13.14 0.73
C ARG A 144 -9.31 -12.93 1.53
N PHE A 145 -8.98 -11.68 1.83
CA PHE A 145 -7.86 -11.34 2.72
C PHE A 145 -8.10 -11.81 4.15
N ILE A 146 -9.29 -11.55 4.71
CA ILE A 146 -9.66 -12.02 6.05
C ILE A 146 -9.63 -13.54 6.11
N GLU A 147 -10.22 -14.22 5.13
CA GLU A 147 -10.24 -15.68 5.02
C GLU A 147 -8.81 -16.23 5.00
N LYS A 148 -7.92 -15.69 4.16
CA LYS A 148 -6.51 -16.10 4.10
C LYS A 148 -5.77 -15.89 5.44
N VAL A 149 -5.98 -14.76 6.12
CA VAL A 149 -5.35 -14.47 7.43
C VAL A 149 -5.88 -15.39 8.52
N VAL A 150 -7.17 -15.74 8.48
CA VAL A 150 -7.81 -16.69 9.41
C VAL A 150 -7.24 -18.09 9.19
N THR A 151 -7.18 -18.56 7.94
CA THR A 151 -6.62 -19.89 7.61
C THR A 151 -5.15 -20.02 8.02
N GLU A 152 -4.32 -18.98 7.83
CA GLU A 152 -2.91 -19.00 8.27
C GLU A 152 -2.71 -18.97 9.80
N HIS A 153 -3.74 -18.58 10.58
CA HIS A 153 -3.69 -18.62 12.05
C HIS A 153 -4.24 -19.91 12.65
N GLU A 154 -5.10 -20.66 11.94
CA GLU A 154 -5.60 -21.95 12.39
C GLU A 154 -4.53 -23.06 12.32
N ASP A 155 -3.44 -22.86 11.56
CA ASP A 155 -2.31 -23.82 11.45
C ASP A 155 -1.25 -23.69 12.57
N ARG A 156 -1.48 -22.87 13.62
CA ARG A 156 -0.50 -22.66 14.71
C ARG A 156 -0.96 -23.03 16.12
N ASP A 157 -2.22 -23.43 16.30
CA ASP A 157 -2.75 -23.87 17.59
C ASP A 157 -3.22 -25.33 17.52
N ASP A 158 -2.29 -26.26 17.28
CA ASP A 158 -2.52 -27.64 17.70
C ASP A 158 -1.25 -28.25 18.32
N GLY A 159 -1.38 -28.69 19.58
CA GLY A 159 -0.31 -29.40 20.30
C GLY A 159 0.04 -28.87 21.69
N GLY A 160 -0.84 -28.12 22.36
CA GLY A 160 -0.71 -27.85 23.80
C GLY A 160 -1.80 -28.58 24.59
N SER A 161 -1.45 -29.68 25.27
CA SER A 161 -2.33 -30.34 26.24
C SER A 161 -1.55 -31.28 27.18
N PRO A 162 -2.07 -31.56 28.38
CA PRO A 162 -1.42 -31.16 29.63
C PRO A 162 -0.88 -32.35 30.43
N SER A 163 -0.21 -31.98 31.53
CA SER A 163 0.36 -32.81 32.59
C SER A 163 -0.59 -33.88 33.12
N ASP A 164 -0.04 -35.08 33.37
CA ASP A 164 -0.27 -35.89 34.58
C ASP A 164 1.07 -36.48 35.04
#